data_AF-A0A3M7L6V2-F1
#
_entry.id   AF-A0A3M7L6V2-F1
#
_cell.length_a   1.000
_cell.length_b   1.000
_cell.length_c   1.000
_cell.angle_alpha   90.00
_cell.angle_beta   90.00
_cell.angle_gamma   90.00
#
_symmetry.space_group_name_H-M   'P 1'
#
loop_
_entity.id
_entity.type
_entity.pdbx_description
1 polymer ?
#
loop_
_entity_poly.entity_id
_entity_poly.type
_entity_poly.pdbx_seq_one_letter_code
_entity_poly.pdbx_strand_id
1 'polypeptide(L)'
;MDVDGPPEAQGAAAPEAPPLAAGAPAPAPAGAGAAASPDGYLVECVTFASRMLEQLLALNDTAAAFVEAGGCELLLALYRLPRLPPSFGSTNASHSLLVTFRVFATQGPALDRVTGLLRTELVRALEEAVAVASALGPDAVVPGLPPAPRDAYVRALSRAEGLVALAATLVRTGAAFLAGV
;
A
#
# COMPACT_ATOMS: atom_id res chain seq x y z
N MET A 1 29.29 36.25 59.03
CA MET A 1 30.72 36.41 59.34
C MET A 1 31.35 35.04 59.20
N ASP A 2 31.57 34.59 57.96
CA ASP A 2 32.67 34.99 57.05
C ASP A 2 33.86 34.04 57.27
N VAL A 3 33.94 32.99 56.45
CA VAL A 3 34.87 32.75 55.31
C VAL A 3 36.12 32.02 55.80
N ASP A 4 36.35 30.79 55.33
CA ASP A 4 37.54 30.50 54.52
C ASP A 4 37.43 29.16 53.80
N GLY A 5 37.71 29.18 52.50
CA GLY A 5 37.55 28.05 51.59
C GLY A 5 38.82 27.17 51.51
N PRO A 6 38.73 25.98 50.90
CA PRO A 6 39.89 25.26 50.42
C PRO A 6 40.17 25.56 48.93
N PRO A 7 41.43 25.37 48.48
CA PRO A 7 41.92 25.81 47.18
C PRO A 7 41.62 24.87 46.01
N GLU A 8 41.49 25.48 44.83
CA GLU A 8 41.70 24.96 43.46
C GLU A 8 43.16 24.48 43.27
N ALA A 9 43.62 23.63 42.33
CA ALA A 9 43.10 22.86 41.19
C ALA A 9 44.23 21.90 40.70
N GLN A 10 43.93 21.17 39.61
CA GLN A 10 44.81 20.39 38.70
C GLN A 10 44.93 18.90 39.08
N GLY A 11 44.54 17.91 38.26
CA GLY A 11 44.33 17.85 36.82
C GLY A 11 45.27 16.80 36.22
N ALA A 12 44.86 15.52 36.19
CA ALA A 12 45.55 14.48 35.41
C ALA A 12 44.67 13.23 35.18
N ALA A 13 44.38 13.00 33.89
CA ALA A 13 44.27 11.73 33.16
C ALA A 13 43.30 10.61 33.61
N ALA A 14 42.53 10.14 32.61
CA ALA A 14 41.39 9.22 32.59
C ALA A 14 41.63 7.77 33.08
N PRO A 15 40.56 7.03 33.40
CA PRO A 15 40.51 5.59 33.20
C PRO A 15 39.73 5.20 31.93
N GLU A 16 40.36 4.29 31.20
CA GLU A 16 39.95 3.52 30.02
C GLU A 16 38.48 3.07 29.99
N ALA A 17 37.86 3.19 28.79
CA ALA A 17 36.58 2.56 28.48
C ALA A 17 36.75 1.02 28.36
N PRO A 18 35.86 0.21 28.97
CA PRO A 18 35.88 -1.23 28.76
C PRO A 18 35.44 -1.60 27.32
N PRO A 19 35.96 -2.70 26.76
CA PRO A 19 35.76 -3.04 25.36
C PRO A 19 34.32 -3.46 25.06
N LEU A 20 33.81 -3.04 23.90
CA LEU A 20 32.53 -3.50 23.35
C LEU A 20 32.56 -5.03 23.18
N ALA A 21 31.84 -5.74 24.05
CA ALA A 21 31.50 -7.13 23.83
C ALA A 21 30.52 -7.21 22.64
N ALA A 22 30.91 -8.00 21.64
CA ALA A 22 30.17 -8.27 20.42
C ALA A 22 28.74 -8.74 20.72
N GLY A 23 27.81 -8.25 19.89
CA GLY A 23 26.37 -8.33 20.10
C GLY A 23 25.82 -9.72 20.37
N ALA A 24 24.92 -9.78 21.35
CA ALA A 24 23.95 -10.86 21.46
C ALA A 24 23.07 -10.86 20.20
N PRO A 25 22.82 -12.02 19.57
CA PRO A 25 21.92 -12.08 18.43
C PRO A 25 20.50 -11.71 18.89
N ALA A 26 19.90 -10.74 18.20
CA ALA A 26 18.50 -10.40 18.35
C ALA A 26 17.63 -11.67 18.18
N PRO A 27 16.52 -11.81 18.93
CA PRO A 27 15.63 -12.95 18.75
C PRO A 27 15.11 -12.96 17.32
N ALA A 28 15.32 -14.09 16.62
CA ALA A 28 14.82 -14.30 15.27
C ALA A 28 13.29 -14.06 15.22
N PRO A 29 12.75 -13.44 14.16
CA PRO A 29 11.32 -13.33 14.01
C PRO A 29 10.71 -14.74 13.94
N ALA A 30 9.87 -15.05 14.93
CA ALA A 30 9.05 -16.25 14.94
C ALA A 30 8.05 -16.17 13.78
N GLY A 31 8.39 -16.83 12.67
CA GLY A 31 7.58 -16.84 11.45
C GLY A 31 8.28 -17.51 10.27
N ALA A 32 9.07 -18.56 10.50
CA ALA A 32 9.61 -19.39 9.42
C ALA A 32 8.55 -20.41 8.98
N GLY A 33 7.50 -19.93 8.31
CA GLY A 33 6.45 -20.76 7.70
C GLY A 33 6.36 -20.44 6.21
N ALA A 34 6.97 -21.31 5.40
CA ALA A 34 7.16 -21.19 3.95
C ALA A 34 8.08 -20.03 3.54
N ALA A 35 9.05 -20.31 2.68
CA ALA A 35 9.72 -19.26 1.93
C ALA A 35 8.65 -18.51 1.13
N ALA A 36 8.18 -17.37 1.65
CA ALA A 36 7.27 -16.50 0.94
C ALA A 36 7.97 -16.17 -0.38
N SER A 37 7.36 -16.55 -1.50
CA SER A 37 7.84 -16.09 -2.79
C SER A 37 7.92 -14.55 -2.71
N PRO A 38 8.90 -13.91 -3.39
CA PRO A 38 9.01 -12.45 -3.37
C PRO A 38 7.68 -11.74 -3.70
N ASP A 39 6.84 -12.39 -4.50
CA ASP A 39 5.51 -11.92 -4.85
C ASP A 39 4.52 -12.02 -3.68
N GLY A 40 4.61 -13.06 -2.84
CA GLY A 40 3.82 -13.21 -1.62
C GLY A 40 4.18 -12.16 -0.56
N TYR A 41 5.47 -11.88 -0.39
CA TYR A 41 5.93 -10.82 0.52
C TYR A 41 5.38 -9.45 0.13
N LEU A 42 5.36 -9.10 -1.16
CA LEU A 42 4.82 -7.81 -1.61
C LEU A 42 3.31 -7.69 -1.33
N VAL A 43 2.55 -8.78 -1.51
CA VAL A 43 1.12 -8.82 -1.19
C VAL A 43 0.90 -8.58 0.30
N GLU A 44 1.73 -9.17 1.16
CA GLU A 44 1.69 -8.92 2.61
C GLU A 44 2.04 -7.46 2.95
N CYS A 45 3.09 -6.91 2.35
CA CYS A 45 3.45 -5.50 2.55
C CYS A 45 2.30 -4.56 2.19
N VAL A 46 1.66 -4.78 1.04
CA VAL A 46 0.50 -3.97 0.63
C VAL A 46 -0.65 -4.16 1.61
N THR A 47 -0.92 -5.38 2.07
CA THR A 47 -1.96 -5.65 3.08
C THR A 47 -1.72 -4.88 4.37
N PHE A 48 -0.50 -4.97 4.93
CA PHE A 48 -0.17 -4.32 6.20
C PHE A 48 -0.13 -2.79 6.07
N ALA A 49 0.45 -2.27 4.99
CA ALA A 49 0.45 -0.83 4.73
C ALA A 49 -0.97 -0.27 4.58
N SER A 50 -1.84 -0.97 3.85
CA SER A 50 -3.24 -0.55 3.67
C SER A 50 -4.00 -0.48 4.99
N ARG A 51 -3.83 -1.48 5.86
CA ARG A 51 -4.49 -1.53 7.18
C ARG A 51 -3.96 -0.44 8.13
N MET A 52 -2.66 -0.18 8.10
CA MET A 52 -2.08 0.94 8.86
C MET A 52 -2.61 2.28 8.35
N LEU A 53 -2.66 2.49 7.02
CA LEU A 53 -3.20 3.70 6.43
C LEU A 53 -4.68 3.87 6.73
N GLU A 54 -5.47 2.81 6.70
CA GLU A 54 -6.88 2.85 7.10
C GLU A 54 -7.06 3.43 8.51
N GLN A 55 -6.22 2.99 9.47
CA GLN A 55 -6.24 3.51 10.83
C GLN A 55 -5.78 4.97 10.92
N LEU A 56 -4.72 5.33 10.21
CA LEU A 56 -4.16 6.69 10.25
C LEU A 56 -5.07 7.70 9.57
N LEU A 57 -5.71 7.34 8.46
CA LEU A 57 -6.57 8.20 7.67
C LEU A 57 -7.98 8.33 8.27
N ALA A 58 -8.34 7.50 9.25
CA ALA A 58 -9.61 7.65 9.97
C ALA A 58 -9.72 9.01 10.70
N LEU A 59 -8.59 9.67 10.97
CA LEU A 59 -8.55 11.04 11.47
C LEU A 59 -8.68 12.02 10.29
N ASN A 60 -9.61 12.98 10.39
CA ASN A 60 -9.94 13.84 9.24
C ASN A 60 -8.76 14.72 8.77
N ASP A 61 -7.97 15.23 9.70
CA ASP A 61 -6.83 16.12 9.39
C ASP A 61 -5.69 15.37 8.68
N THR A 62 -5.43 14.12 9.07
CA THR A 62 -4.40 13.29 8.43
C THR A 62 -4.83 12.85 7.04
N ALA A 63 -6.12 12.56 6.83
CA ALA A 63 -6.65 12.23 5.50
C ALA A 63 -6.53 13.40 4.53
N ALA A 64 -6.88 14.61 4.97
CA ALA A 64 -6.72 15.82 4.15
C ALA A 64 -5.24 16.04 3.78
N ALA A 65 -4.33 16.01 4.76
CA ALA A 65 -2.89 16.16 4.51
C ALA A 65 -2.33 15.07 3.58
N PHE A 66 -2.82 13.82 3.70
CA PHE A 66 -2.42 12.73 2.84
C PHE A 66 -2.88 12.92 1.38
N VAL A 67 -4.11 13.41 1.19
CA VAL A 67 -4.66 13.74 -0.14
C VAL A 67 -3.86 14.88 -0.78
N GLU A 68 -3.57 15.94 -0.02
CA GLU A 68 -2.76 17.08 -0.50
C GLU A 68 -1.34 16.67 -0.90
N ALA A 69 -0.75 15.70 -0.19
CA ALA A 69 0.55 15.13 -0.51
C ALA A 69 0.56 14.16 -1.72
N GLY A 70 -0.58 13.95 -2.39
CA GLY A 70 -0.69 13.03 -3.53
C GLY A 70 -0.77 11.55 -3.13
N GLY A 71 -1.20 11.27 -1.89
CA GLY A 71 -1.29 9.90 -1.37
C GLY A 71 -2.31 9.03 -2.09
N CYS A 72 -3.39 9.60 -2.63
CA CYS A 72 -4.42 8.87 -3.37
C CYS A 72 -3.86 8.27 -4.68
N GLU A 73 -3.01 9.03 -5.37
CA GLU A 73 -2.30 8.61 -6.58
C GLU A 73 -1.37 7.44 -6.26
N LEU A 74 -0.63 7.52 -5.16
CA LEU A 74 0.26 6.45 -4.71
C LEU A 74 -0.53 5.18 -4.34
N LEU A 75 -1.66 5.31 -3.64
CA LEU A 75 -2.53 4.17 -3.34
C LEU A 75 -3.09 3.53 -4.62
N LEU A 76 -3.52 4.32 -5.60
CA LEU A 76 -3.97 3.79 -6.90
C LEU A 76 -2.83 3.17 -7.71
N ALA A 77 -1.58 3.61 -7.50
CA ALA A 77 -0.41 3.03 -8.14
C ALA A 77 -0.10 1.61 -7.61
N LEU A 78 -0.57 1.26 -6.41
CA LEU A 78 -0.38 -0.09 -5.84
C LEU A 78 -1.06 -1.17 -6.69
N TYR A 79 -2.16 -0.87 -7.39
CA TYR A 79 -2.78 -1.81 -8.34
C TYR A 79 -1.92 -2.12 -9.58
N ARG A 80 -0.79 -1.43 -9.75
CA ARG A 80 0.03 -1.44 -10.99
C ARG A 80 1.44 -1.96 -10.78
N LEU A 81 1.81 -2.30 -9.55
CA LEU A 81 3.21 -2.61 -9.26
C LEU A 81 3.66 -3.81 -10.11
N PRO A 82 4.80 -3.71 -10.81
CA PRO A 82 5.20 -4.69 -11.83
C PRO A 82 5.48 -6.08 -11.27
N ARG A 83 5.77 -6.18 -9.97
CA ARG A 83 6.09 -7.42 -9.26
C ARG A 83 4.93 -8.01 -8.46
N LEU A 84 3.72 -7.46 -8.60
CA LEU A 84 2.57 -8.11 -8.00
C LEU A 84 2.16 -9.37 -8.77
N PRO A 85 1.58 -10.36 -8.07
CA PRO A 85 1.00 -11.51 -8.73
C PRO A 85 0.04 -11.09 -9.84
N PRO A 86 -0.04 -11.84 -10.96
CA PRO A 86 -1.00 -11.54 -12.02
C PRO A 86 -2.45 -11.41 -11.53
N SER A 87 -2.82 -12.17 -10.50
CA SER A 87 -4.16 -12.14 -9.89
C SER A 87 -4.32 -11.15 -8.73
N PHE A 88 -3.46 -10.13 -8.62
CA PHE A 88 -3.46 -9.22 -7.47
C PHE A 88 -4.82 -8.61 -7.12
N GLY A 89 -5.60 -8.19 -8.13
CA GLY A 89 -6.89 -7.55 -7.95
C GLY A 89 -7.92 -8.41 -7.21
N SER A 90 -7.75 -9.72 -7.21
CA SER A 90 -8.61 -10.69 -6.50
C SER A 90 -8.02 -11.17 -5.16
N THR A 91 -6.95 -10.54 -4.68
CA THR A 91 -6.29 -10.92 -3.41
C THR A 91 -6.86 -10.17 -2.21
N ASN A 92 -6.59 -10.67 -1.00
CA ASN A 92 -6.88 -9.97 0.24
C ASN A 92 -6.20 -8.59 0.34
N ALA A 93 -5.02 -8.42 -0.28
CA ALA A 93 -4.34 -7.13 -0.31
C ALA A 93 -5.12 -6.08 -1.12
N SER A 94 -5.67 -6.48 -2.28
CA SER A 94 -6.57 -5.63 -3.07
C SER A 94 -7.82 -5.26 -2.27
N HIS A 95 -8.39 -6.20 -1.51
CA HIS A 95 -9.50 -5.90 -0.61
C HIS A 95 -9.11 -4.91 0.50
N SER A 96 -7.95 -5.08 1.13
CA SER A 96 -7.46 -4.12 2.13
C SER A 96 -7.28 -2.72 1.55
N LEU A 97 -6.75 -2.58 0.34
CA LEU A 97 -6.66 -1.29 -0.36
C LEU A 97 -8.04 -0.66 -0.56
N LEU A 98 -9.00 -1.45 -1.04
CA LEU A 98 -10.37 -1.01 -1.26
C LEU A 98 -11.00 -0.49 0.04
N VAL A 99 -10.76 -1.17 1.16
CA VAL A 99 -11.24 -0.72 2.48
C VAL A 99 -10.59 0.62 2.87
N THR A 100 -9.27 0.79 2.68
CA THR A 100 -8.59 2.07 2.93
C THR A 100 -9.23 3.22 2.15
N PHE A 101 -9.59 3.00 0.88
CA PHE A 101 -10.22 4.03 0.05
C PHE A 101 -11.62 4.47 0.55
N ARG A 102 -12.32 3.63 1.33
CA ARG A 102 -13.65 4.01 1.87
C ARG A 102 -13.58 5.21 2.81
N VAL A 103 -12.43 5.42 3.45
CA VAL A 103 -12.19 6.60 4.31
C VAL A 103 -12.39 7.90 3.52
N PHE A 104 -11.99 7.94 2.26
CA PHE A 104 -12.17 9.13 1.42
C PHE A 104 -13.61 9.28 0.91
N ALA A 105 -14.42 8.21 0.94
CA ALA A 105 -15.79 8.27 0.44
C ALA A 105 -16.75 9.09 1.32
N THR A 106 -16.38 9.33 2.57
CA THR A 106 -17.11 10.18 3.52
C THR A 106 -16.55 11.60 3.60
N GLN A 107 -15.53 11.94 2.79
CA GLN A 107 -14.84 13.22 2.79
C GLN A 107 -15.03 13.90 1.42
N GLY A 108 -15.93 14.88 1.33
CA GLY A 108 -16.34 15.49 0.05
C GLY A 108 -15.19 15.87 -0.91
N PRO A 109 -14.24 16.74 -0.50
CA PRO A 109 -13.14 17.16 -1.37
C PRO A 109 -12.19 16.01 -1.77
N ALA A 110 -11.98 15.04 -0.86
CA ALA A 110 -11.14 13.88 -1.14
C ALA A 110 -11.84 12.91 -2.11
N LEU A 111 -13.16 12.73 -1.99
CA LEU A 111 -13.96 11.88 -2.87
C LEU A 111 -13.91 12.38 -4.32
N ASP A 112 -14.06 13.69 -4.55
CA ASP A 112 -13.98 14.26 -5.90
C ASP A 112 -12.61 14.01 -6.54
N ARG A 113 -11.53 14.16 -5.77
CA ARG A 113 -10.17 13.87 -6.25
C ARG A 113 -9.98 12.40 -6.54
N VAL A 114 -10.33 11.52 -5.60
CA VAL A 114 -10.18 10.06 -5.73
C VAL A 114 -10.99 9.54 -6.92
N THR A 115 -12.23 9.98 -7.09
CA THR A 115 -13.09 9.56 -8.21
C THR A 115 -12.56 10.07 -9.55
N GLY A 116 -12.02 11.29 -9.61
CA GLY A 116 -11.36 11.81 -10.80
C GLY A 116 -10.14 10.98 -11.22
N LEU A 117 -9.27 10.65 -10.27
CA LEU A 117 -8.11 9.79 -10.50
C LEU A 117 -8.52 8.37 -10.91
N LEU A 118 -9.48 7.80 -10.19
CA LEU A 118 -9.99 6.45 -10.44
C LEU A 118 -10.63 6.34 -11.82
N ARG A 119 -11.40 7.33 -12.27
CA ARG A 119 -11.96 7.36 -13.62
C ARG A 119 -10.87 7.24 -14.68
N THR A 120 -9.83 8.06 -14.57
CA THR A 120 -8.70 8.05 -15.51
C THR A 120 -8.02 6.68 -15.55
N GLU A 121 -7.77 6.09 -14.39
CA GLU A 121 -7.10 4.80 -14.29
C GLU A 121 -7.96 3.62 -14.70
N LEU A 122 -9.26 3.68 -14.43
CA LEU A 122 -10.21 2.65 -14.82
C LEU A 122 -10.34 2.60 -16.35
N VAL A 123 -10.47 3.76 -17.01
CA VAL A 123 -10.51 3.83 -18.49
C VAL A 123 -9.24 3.22 -19.07
N ARG A 124 -8.06 3.67 -18.61
CA ARG A 124 -6.77 3.14 -19.05
C ARG A 124 -6.66 1.63 -18.83
N ALA A 125 -7.11 1.14 -17.68
CA ALA A 125 -7.03 -0.27 -17.34
C ALA A 125 -7.95 -1.14 -18.19
N LEU A 126 -9.17 -0.67 -18.49
CA LEU A 126 -10.12 -1.33 -19.37
C LEU A 126 -9.61 -1.37 -20.82
N GLU A 127 -9.08 -0.25 -21.33
CA GLU A 127 -8.48 -0.18 -22.66
C GLU A 127 -7.31 -1.18 -22.80
N GLU A 128 -6.42 -1.24 -21.82
CA GLU A 128 -5.32 -2.22 -21.81
C GLU A 128 -5.84 -3.65 -21.75
N ALA A 129 -6.85 -3.94 -20.92
CA ALA A 129 -7.44 -5.27 -20.82
C ALA A 129 -8.09 -5.71 -22.14
N VAL A 130 -8.84 -4.83 -22.80
CA VAL A 130 -9.44 -5.09 -24.11
C VAL A 130 -8.36 -5.28 -25.17
N ALA A 131 -7.31 -4.46 -25.18
CA ALA A 131 -6.22 -4.59 -26.14
C ALA A 131 -5.48 -5.93 -25.98
N VAL A 132 -5.14 -6.32 -24.74
CA VAL A 132 -4.49 -7.60 -24.46
C VAL A 132 -5.39 -8.78 -24.82
N ALA A 133 -6.68 -8.73 -24.50
CA ALA A 133 -7.63 -9.77 -24.88
C ALA A 133 -7.76 -9.89 -26.41
N SER A 134 -7.84 -8.77 -27.12
CA SER A 134 -7.99 -8.74 -28.58
C SER A 134 -6.75 -9.25 -29.31
N ALA A 135 -5.56 -9.03 -28.75
CA ALA A 135 -4.29 -9.50 -29.32
C ALA A 135 -4.12 -11.02 -29.28
N LEU A 136 -4.88 -11.74 -28.45
CA LEU A 136 -4.82 -13.20 -28.36
C LEU A 136 -5.51 -13.89 -29.54
N GLY A 137 -6.45 -13.22 -30.21
CA GLY A 137 -7.27 -13.77 -31.28
C GLY A 137 -8.54 -14.47 -30.80
N PRO A 138 -9.52 -14.73 -31.69
CA PRO A 138 -10.86 -15.19 -31.33
C PRO A 138 -10.91 -16.61 -30.76
N ASP A 139 -9.95 -17.47 -31.13
CA ASP A 139 -9.92 -18.89 -30.73
C ASP A 139 -8.99 -19.17 -29.54
N ALA A 140 -8.48 -18.11 -28.89
CA ALA A 140 -7.53 -18.26 -27.79
C ALA A 140 -8.16 -18.87 -26.54
N VAL A 141 -7.52 -19.92 -26.02
CA VAL A 141 -7.90 -20.56 -24.76
C VAL A 141 -6.90 -20.16 -23.68
N VAL A 142 -7.30 -19.23 -22.81
CA VAL A 142 -6.42 -18.60 -21.80
C VAL A 142 -5.61 -19.60 -20.96
N PRO A 143 -6.18 -20.70 -20.42
CA PRO A 143 -5.41 -21.69 -19.68
C PRO A 143 -4.31 -22.39 -20.50
N GLY A 144 -4.50 -22.50 -21.82
CA GLY A 144 -3.56 -23.14 -22.74
C GLY A 144 -2.46 -22.21 -23.28
N LEU A 145 -2.50 -20.91 -22.93
CA LEU A 145 -1.49 -19.96 -23.36
C LEU A 145 -0.14 -20.20 -22.66
N PRO A 146 0.99 -19.87 -23.32
CA PRO A 146 2.29 -19.81 -22.67
C PRO A 146 2.28 -18.88 -21.45
N PRO A 147 3.20 -19.06 -20.47
CA PRO A 147 3.16 -18.32 -19.21
C PRO A 147 3.14 -16.79 -19.37
N ALA A 148 4.01 -16.23 -20.22
CA ALA A 148 4.10 -14.77 -20.40
C ALA A 148 2.79 -14.11 -20.92
N PRO A 149 2.19 -14.52 -22.05
CA PRO A 149 0.93 -13.96 -22.53
C PRO A 149 -0.25 -14.25 -21.60
N ARG A 150 -0.28 -15.43 -20.95
CA ARG A 150 -1.29 -15.75 -19.94
C ARG A 150 -1.22 -14.79 -18.77
N ASP A 151 -0.03 -14.58 -18.21
CA ASP A 151 0.16 -13.71 -17.05
C ASP A 151 -0.10 -12.24 -17.40
N ALA A 152 0.23 -11.81 -18.63
CA ALA A 152 -0.13 -10.48 -19.12
C ALA A 152 -1.66 -10.30 -19.18
N TYR A 153 -2.38 -11.28 -19.73
CA TYR A 153 -3.84 -11.29 -19.77
C TYR A 153 -4.47 -11.27 -18.38
N VAL A 154 -4.06 -12.19 -17.50
CA VAL A 154 -4.57 -12.27 -16.12
C VAL A 154 -4.29 -10.98 -15.37
N ARG A 155 -3.09 -10.39 -15.51
CA ARG A 155 -2.73 -9.12 -14.88
C ARG A 155 -3.60 -7.95 -15.35
N ALA A 156 -3.81 -7.83 -16.66
CA ALA A 156 -4.61 -6.75 -17.21
C ALA A 156 -6.07 -6.84 -16.72
N LEU A 157 -6.66 -8.04 -16.73
CA LEU A 157 -8.01 -8.27 -16.22
C LEU A 157 -8.11 -8.06 -14.72
N SER A 158 -7.21 -8.66 -13.94
CA SER A 158 -7.26 -8.57 -12.48
C SER A 158 -7.12 -7.12 -12.01
N ARG A 159 -6.28 -6.33 -12.67
CA ARG A 159 -6.17 -4.89 -12.39
C ARG A 159 -7.47 -4.14 -12.71
N ALA A 160 -8.08 -4.41 -13.87
CA ALA A 160 -9.35 -3.80 -14.23
C ALA A 160 -10.46 -4.18 -13.23
N GLU A 161 -10.55 -5.46 -12.86
CA GLU A 161 -11.47 -5.97 -11.83
C GLU A 161 -11.31 -5.24 -10.50
N GLY A 162 -10.06 -5.11 -10.00
CA GLY A 162 -9.78 -4.41 -8.75
C GLY A 162 -10.21 -2.95 -8.78
N LEU A 163 -9.98 -2.24 -9.88
CA LEU A 163 -10.39 -0.84 -10.06
C LEU A 163 -11.92 -0.70 -10.21
N VAL A 164 -12.59 -1.65 -10.88
CA VAL A 164 -14.07 -1.69 -10.95
C VAL A 164 -14.66 -1.93 -9.57
N ALA A 165 -14.11 -2.87 -8.80
CA ALA A 165 -14.55 -3.16 -7.43
C ALA A 165 -14.37 -1.94 -6.51
N LEU A 166 -13.25 -1.23 -6.66
CA LEU A 166 -13.00 0.03 -5.97
C LEU A 166 -14.03 1.09 -6.36
N ALA A 167 -14.28 1.30 -7.66
CA ALA A 167 -15.25 2.27 -8.15
C ALA A 167 -16.67 1.96 -7.63
N ALA A 168 -17.10 0.70 -7.72
CA ALA A 168 -18.37 0.26 -7.19
C ALA A 168 -18.50 0.47 -5.68
N THR A 169 -17.41 0.33 -4.93
CA THR A 169 -17.41 0.58 -3.48
C THR A 169 -17.51 2.06 -3.15
N LEU A 170 -16.74 2.91 -3.83
CA LEU A 170 -16.79 4.36 -3.62
C LEU A 170 -18.16 4.93 -4.00
N VAL A 171 -18.73 4.52 -5.13
CA VAL A 171 -20.08 4.95 -5.55
C VAL A 171 -21.13 4.55 -4.52
N ARG A 172 -21.11 3.30 -4.03
CA ARG A 172 -22.06 2.83 -3.00
C ARG A 172 -21.91 3.58 -1.69
N THR A 173 -20.68 3.82 -1.24
CA THR A 173 -20.39 4.47 0.05
C THR A 173 -20.69 5.96 -0.02
N GLY A 174 -20.30 6.64 -1.11
CA GLY A 174 -20.59 8.05 -1.35
C GLY A 174 -22.08 8.32 -1.54
N ALA A 175 -22.81 7.45 -2.27
CA ALA A 175 -24.25 7.56 -2.40
C ALA A 175 -24.98 7.43 -1.06
N ALA A 176 -24.55 6.49 -0.20
CA ALA A 176 -25.09 6.35 1.15
C ALA A 176 -24.82 7.61 2.00
N PHE A 177 -23.62 8.19 1.90
CA PHE A 177 -23.29 9.44 2.59
C PHE A 177 -24.15 10.63 2.12
N LEU A 178 -24.34 10.79 0.80
CA LEU A 178 -25.19 11.84 0.24
C LEU A 178 -26.69 11.65 0.54
N ALA A 179 -27.13 10.40 0.78
CA ALA A 179 -28.50 10.08 1.15
C ALA A 179 -28.83 10.33 2.64
N GLY A 180 -27.83 10.68 3.47
CA GLY A 180 -28.06 11.13 4.85
C GLY A 180 -28.63 10.07 5.80
N VAL A 181 -28.01 8.89 5.86
CA VAL A 181 -28.19 7.92 6.96
C VAL A 181 -26.93 7.87 7.81
#